data_AF-A0A938X6G9-F1
#
_entry.id   AF-A0A938X6G9-F1
#
_cell.length_a   1.000
_cell.length_b   1.000
_cell.length_c   1.000
_cell.angle_alpha   90.00
_cell.angle_beta   90.00
_cell.angle_gamma   90.00
#
_symmetry.space_group_name_H-M   'P 1'
#
loop_
_entity.id
_entity.type
_entity.pdbx_description
1 polymer ?
#
loop_
_entity_poly.entity_id
_entity_poly.type
_entity_poly.pdbx_seq_one_letter_code
_entity_poly.pdbx_strand_id
1 'polypeptide(L)' 'MYKTMVVKYSPKAKEMAAKIEETANKMEQEGFEFVSCSIMPSSKGILVFRKPGEPEPEK' A
#
# COMPACT_ATOMS: atom_id res chain seq x y z
N MET A 1 5.77 5.66 11.89
CA MET A 1 5.39 6.51 10.73
C MET A 1 4.48 5.73 9.78
N TYR A 2 3.35 6.31 9.36
CA TYR A 2 2.48 5.72 8.32
C TYR A 2 2.79 6.28 6.93
N LYS A 3 2.72 5.42 5.91
CA LYS A 3 2.92 5.78 4.50
C LYS A 3 1.80 5.20 3.67
N THR A 4 1.21 6.02 2.81
CA THR A 4 0.13 5.60 1.91
C THR A 4 0.66 5.55 0.49
N MET A 5 0.31 4.50 -0.24
CA MET A 5 0.62 4.36 -1.67
C MET A 5 -0.64 4.16 -2.49
N VAL A 6 -0.61 4.63 -3.73
CA VAL A 6 -1.72 4.48 -4.67
C VAL A 6 -1.29 3.55 -5.79
N VAL A 7 -1.97 2.41 -5.91
CA VAL A 7 -1.95 1.60 -7.12
C VAL A 7 -2.82 2.28 -8.16
N LYS A 8 -2.22 2.60 -9.30
CA LYS A 8 -2.88 3.25 -10.44
C LYS A 8 -4.00 2.37 -11.01
N TYR A 9 -4.73 2.92 -11.98
CA TYR A 9 -5.84 2.26 -12.66
C TYR A 9 -5.53 0.81 -13.04
N SER A 10 -6.34 -0.12 -12.52
CA SER A 10 -6.26 -1.55 -12.82
C SER A 10 -7.66 -2.17 -12.71
N PRO A 11 -8.44 -2.18 -13.80
CA PRO A 11 -9.85 -2.56 -13.76
C PRO A 11 -10.06 -4.06 -13.57
N LYS A 12 -9.07 -4.89 -13.93
CA LYS A 12 -9.14 -6.34 -13.71
C LYS A 12 -8.67 -6.67 -12.30
N ALA A 13 -9.52 -7.39 -11.56
CA ALA A 13 -9.23 -7.80 -10.18
C ALA A 13 -7.90 -8.56 -10.05
N LYS A 14 -7.62 -9.48 -10.99
CA LYS A 14 -6.36 -10.24 -10.99
C LYS A 14 -5.13 -9.35 -11.15
N GLU A 15 -5.20 -8.36 -12.03
CA GLU A 15 -4.09 -7.41 -12.26
C GLU A 15 -3.93 -6.46 -11.06
N MET A 16 -5.05 -6.05 -10.42
CA MET A 16 -5.03 -5.24 -9.20
C MET A 16 -4.35 -6.01 -8.06
N ALA A 17 -4.73 -7.28 -7.84
CA ALA A 17 -4.14 -8.11 -6.79
C ALA A 17 -2.63 -8.28 -6.98
N ALA A 18 -2.17 -8.59 -8.20
CA ALA A 18 -0.74 -8.73 -8.50
C ALA A 18 0.05 -7.43 -8.22
N LYS A 19 -0.51 -6.27 -8.59
CA LYS A 19 0.13 -4.97 -8.31
C LYS A 19 0.18 -4.65 -6.81
N ILE A 20 -0.86 -5.05 -6.05
CA ILE A 20 -0.90 -4.87 -4.60
C ILE A 20 0.19 -5.73 -3.95
N GLU A 21 0.29 -6.99 -4.34
CA GLU A 21 1.32 -7.93 -3.87
C GLU A 21 2.73 -7.41 -4.19
N GLU A 22 2.99 -7.00 -5.43
CA GLU A 22 4.28 -6.43 -5.83
C GLU A 22 4.66 -5.20 -5.00
N THR A 23 3.68 -4.29 -4.78
CA THR A 23 3.89 -3.08 -3.98
C THR A 23 4.14 -3.42 -2.51
N ALA A 24 3.39 -4.38 -1.96
CA ALA A 24 3.53 -4.81 -0.58
C ALA A 24 4.90 -5.46 -0.32
N ASN A 25 5.33 -6.37 -1.19
CA ASN A 25 6.62 -7.05 -1.09
C ASN A 25 7.79 -6.05 -1.21
N LYS A 26 7.67 -5.05 -2.09
CA LYS A 26 8.68 -3.98 -2.20
C LYS A 26 8.76 -3.15 -0.92
N MET A 27 7.60 -2.77 -0.36
CA MET A 27 7.53 -2.01 0.88
C MET A 27 8.06 -2.79 2.08
N GLU A 28 7.81 -4.10 2.13
CA GLU A 28 8.39 -5.00 3.14
C GLU A 28 9.92 -5.01 3.08
N GLN A 29 10.51 -5.07 1.87
CA GLN A 29 11.97 -4.95 1.70
C GLN A 29 12.52 -3.58 2.14
N GLU A 30 11.70 -2.53 2.08
CA GLU A 30 12.02 -1.19 2.61
C GLU A 30 11.81 -1.08 4.14
N GLY A 31 11.36 -2.15 4.80
CA GLY A 31 11.12 -2.21 6.25
C GLY A 31 9.76 -1.67 6.67
N PHE A 32 8.79 -1.59 5.76
CA PHE A 32 7.41 -1.23 6.07
C PHE A 32 6.53 -2.47 6.19
N GLU A 33 5.67 -2.46 7.20
CA GLU A 33 4.62 -3.45 7.42
C GLU A 33 3.36 -3.04 6.65
N PHE A 34 2.75 -3.98 5.94
CA PHE A 34 1.47 -3.77 5.27
C PHE A 34 0.31 -3.82 6.26
N VAL A 35 -0.51 -2.76 6.29
CA VAL A 35 -1.59 -2.60 7.29
C VAL A 35 -2.95 -2.92 6.69
N SER A 36 -3.29 -2.29 5.57
CA SER A 36 -4.58 -2.48 4.91
C SER A 36 -4.57 -1.95 3.48
N CYS A 37 -5.56 -2.36 2.69
CA CYS A 37 -5.85 -1.72 1.40
C CYS A 37 -7.34 -1.50 1.18
N SER A 38 -7.66 -0.58 0.29
CA SER A 38 -9.02 -0.32 -0.19
C SER A 38 -9.02 -0.11 -1.70
N ILE A 39 -9.99 -0.73 -2.39
CA ILE A 39 -10.17 -0.58 -3.83
C ILE A 39 -11.25 0.46 -4.08
N MET A 40 -10.90 1.52 -4.80
CA MET A 40 -11.83 2.59 -5.15
C MET A 40 -12.69 2.22 -6.37
N PRO A 41 -13.92 2.75 -6.49
CA PRO A 41 -14.74 2.60 -7.69
C PRO A 41 -14.06 3.07 -8.98
N SER A 42 -13.08 3.97 -8.88
CA SER A 42 -12.22 4.42 -9.98
C SER A 42 -11.16 3.40 -10.42
N SER A 43 -11.27 2.14 -9.95
CA SER A 43 -10.33 1.04 -10.21
C SER A 43 -8.89 1.37 -9.79
N LYS A 44 -8.73 2.14 -8.71
CA LYS A 44 -7.44 2.44 -8.06
C LYS A 44 -7.37 1.73 -6.71
N GLY A 45 -6.18 1.35 -6.28
CA GLY A 45 -5.95 0.78 -4.94
C GLY A 45 -5.28 1.82 -4.04
N ILE A 46 -5.75 1.94 -2.80
CA ILE A 46 -5.05 2.68 -1.74
C ILE A 46 -4.48 1.65 -0.78
N LEU A 47 -3.18 1.71 -0.52
CA LEU A 47 -2.47 0.79 0.37
C LEU A 47 -1.87 1.60 1.51
N VAL A 48 -2.03 1.11 2.74
CA VAL A 48 -1.53 1.73 3.96
C VAL A 48 -0.42 0.86 4.53
N PHE A 49 0.69 1.49 4.84
CA PHE A 49 1.88 0.86 5.39
C PHE A 49 2.30 1.57 6.68
N ARG A 50 2.92 0.82 7.59
CA ARG A 50 3.47 1.32 8.85
C ARG A 50 4.95 0.94 8.93
N LYS A 51 5.81 1.87 9.31
CA LYS A 51 7.19 1.54 9.68
C LYS A 51 7.29 1.35 11.21
N PRO A 52 7.55 0.12 11.71
CA PRO A 52 7.70 -0.13 13.14
C PRO A 52 8.98 0.55 13.66
N GLY A 53 8.90 1.17 14.85
CA GLY A 53 10.05 1.80 15.52
C GLY A 53 10.36 3.24 15.12
N GLU A 54 9.69 3.81 14.12
CA GLU A 54 9.83 5.22 13.77
C GLU A 54 8.67 6.02 14.41
N PRO A 55 8.93 6.88 15.42
CA PRO A 55 7.89 7.69 16.03
C PRO A 55 7.19 8.53 14.95
N GLU A 56 5.87 8.67 15.05
CA GLU A 56 5.16 9.60 14.16
C GLU A 56 5.73 11.01 14.36
N PRO A 57 6.03 11.76 13.29
CA PRO A 57 6.40 13.15 13.47
C PRO A 57 5.24 13.87 14.18
N GLU A 58 5.53 14.43 15.36
CA GLU A 58 4.62 15.33 16.08
C GLU A 58 4.14 16.41 15.10
N LYS A 59 2.81 16.58 15.03
CA LYS A 59 2.15 17.59 14.21
C LYS A 59 2.34 18.99 14.76
#